data_AF-A0A1E4SMQ8-F1
#
_entry.id   AF-A0A1E4SMQ8-F1
#
_cell.length_a   1.000
_cell.length_b   1.000
_cell.length_c   1.000
_cell.angle_alpha   90.00
_cell.angle_beta   90.00
_cell.angle_gamma   90.00
#
_symmetry.space_group_name_H-M   'P 1'
#
loop_
_entity.id
_entity.type
_entity.pdbx_description
1 polymer ?
#
loop_
_entity_poly.entity_id
_entity_poly.type
_entity_poly.pdbx_seq_one_letter_code
_entity_poly.pdbx_strand_id
1 'polypeptide(L)'
;MTLATEFAETTRRSVNNADMRKRVLHLYRKYIRNAREFCDLYELDMPVSNVKTKIRQEFERQRFVTDLGVNNHLVMKGQMEFQELINFWKQQCHVMRYFDNQNSYNVVDKNDFVKNFLRSN
;
A
#
# COMPACT_ATOMS: atom_id res chain seq x y z
N MET A 1 1.12 -8.84 -31.81
CA MET A 1 0.24 -8.01 -30.96
C MET A 1 0.64 -8.21 -29.51
N THR A 2 0.92 -7.13 -28.78
CA THR A 2 1.29 -7.18 -27.35
C THR A 2 0.03 -7.32 -26.50
N LEU A 3 -0.13 -8.45 -25.80
CA LEU A 3 -1.21 -8.69 -24.86
C LEU A 3 -0.89 -8.05 -23.50
N ALA A 4 -1.93 -7.71 -22.74
CA ALA A 4 -1.76 -7.18 -21.38
C ALA A 4 -1.33 -8.28 -20.40
N THR A 5 -0.61 -7.89 -19.35
CA THR A 5 -0.20 -8.77 -18.25
C THR A 5 -1.38 -9.13 -17.34
N GLU A 6 -1.20 -10.16 -16.53
CA GLU A 6 -2.21 -10.59 -15.56
C GLU A 6 -2.56 -9.46 -14.57
N PHE A 7 -3.85 -9.30 -14.28
CA PHE A 7 -4.41 -8.23 -13.46
C PHE A 7 -4.16 -6.79 -13.95
N ALA A 8 -3.77 -6.60 -15.21
CA ALA A 8 -3.70 -5.26 -15.79
C ALA A 8 -5.09 -4.61 -15.85
N GLU A 9 -5.16 -3.32 -15.52
CA GLU A 9 -6.39 -2.52 -15.67
C GLU A 9 -6.08 -1.33 -16.57
N THR A 10 -6.93 -1.09 -17.58
CA THR A 10 -6.79 0.07 -18.45
C THR A 10 -6.96 1.36 -17.65
N THR A 11 -5.99 2.28 -17.77
CA THR A 11 -6.04 3.57 -17.10
C THR A 11 -7.32 4.31 -17.46
N ARG A 12 -8.15 4.60 -16.46
CA ARG A 12 -9.35 5.42 -16.61
C ARG A 12 -9.43 6.48 -15.52
N ARG A 13 -9.94 7.66 -15.88
CA ARG A 13 -10.18 8.77 -14.97
C ARG A 13 -11.64 8.78 -14.54
N SER A 14 -11.88 8.73 -13.23
CA SER A 14 -13.20 8.94 -12.65
C SER A 14 -13.53 10.42 -12.64
N VAL A 15 -14.75 10.75 -13.07
CA VAL A 15 -15.28 12.11 -13.20
C VAL A 15 -16.04 12.55 -11.94
N ASN A 16 -16.50 11.60 -11.14
CA ASN A 16 -17.23 11.88 -9.90
C ASN A 16 -16.67 11.09 -8.70
N ASN A 17 -16.96 11.59 -7.50
CA ASN A 17 -16.51 10.97 -6.25
C ASN A 17 -17.22 9.63 -5.96
N ALA A 18 -18.44 9.44 -6.47
CA ALA A 18 -19.19 8.21 -6.25
C ALA A 18 -18.56 7.00 -6.97
N ASP A 19 -18.13 7.16 -8.22
CA ASP A 19 -17.37 6.18 -9.00
C ASP A 19 -15.99 5.97 -8.37
N MET A 20 -15.31 7.05 -7.99
CA MET A 20 -14.02 6.96 -7.30
C MET A 20 -14.12 6.09 -6.05
N ARG A 21 -15.12 6.34 -5.18
CA ARG A 21 -15.36 5.54 -3.98
C ARG A 21 -15.58 4.06 -4.30
N LYS A 22 -16.33 3.74 -5.36
CA LYS A 22 -16.54 2.35 -5.78
C LYS A 22 -15.23 1.68 -6.19
N ARG A 23 -14.37 2.39 -6.95
CA ARG A 23 -13.05 1.89 -7.37
C ARG A 23 -12.10 1.67 -6.20
N VAL A 24 -12.00 2.63 -5.29
CA VAL A 24 -11.19 2.52 -4.07
C VAL A 24 -11.64 1.31 -3.25
N LEU A 25 -12.95 1.14 -3.02
CA LEU A 25 -13.48 0.00 -2.26
C LEU A 25 -13.27 -1.33 -2.99
N HIS A 26 -13.35 -1.35 -4.32
CA HIS A 26 -13.04 -2.53 -5.11
C HIS A 26 -11.58 -2.93 -4.95
N LEU A 27 -10.65 -1.97 -5.12
CA LEU A 27 -9.22 -2.19 -4.94
C LEU A 27 -8.90 -2.66 -3.51
N TYR A 28 -9.45 -2.00 -2.49
CA TYR A 28 -9.29 -2.43 -1.09
C TYR A 28 -9.73 -3.87 -0.85
N ARG A 29 -10.88 -4.28 -1.41
CA ARG A 29 -11.35 -5.67 -1.31
C ARG A 29 -10.41 -6.65 -2.02
N LYS A 30 -9.83 -6.28 -3.18
CA LYS A 30 -8.81 -7.11 -3.85
C LYS A 30 -7.60 -7.34 -2.94
N TYR A 31 -7.08 -6.30 -2.31
CA TYR A 31 -5.97 -6.43 -1.36
C TYR A 31 -6.31 -7.34 -0.17
N ILE A 32 -7.46 -7.12 0.48
CA ILE A 32 -7.83 -7.90 1.68
C ILE A 32 -8.06 -9.39 1.37
N ARG A 33 -8.56 -9.72 0.17
CA ARG A 33 -8.77 -11.11 -0.27
C ARG A 33 -7.45 -11.84 -0.51
N ASN A 34 -6.50 -11.18 -1.17
CA ASN A 34 -5.20 -11.76 -1.51
C ASN A 34 -4.15 -11.58 -0.39
N ALA A 35 -4.54 -11.04 0.77
CA ALA A 35 -3.59 -10.81 1.87
C ALA A 35 -2.89 -12.07 2.38
N ARG A 36 -3.57 -13.23 2.36
CA ARG A 36 -2.94 -14.52 2.72
C ARG A 36 -1.91 -14.92 1.66
N GLU A 37 -2.28 -14.84 0.40
CA GLU A 37 -1.39 -15.14 -0.73
C GLU A 37 -0.14 -14.26 -0.73
N PHE A 38 -0.24 -12.98 -0.36
CA PHE A 38 0.95 -12.14 -0.15
C PHE A 38 1.85 -12.66 0.98
N CYS A 39 1.29 -13.19 2.07
CA CYS A 39 2.13 -13.74 3.13
C CYS A 39 2.86 -15.00 2.65
N ASP A 40 2.17 -15.85 1.89
CA ASP A 40 2.70 -17.10 1.38
C ASP A 40 3.75 -16.88 0.28
N LEU A 41 3.48 -15.98 -0.68
CA LEU A 41 4.40 -15.65 -1.78
C LEU A 41 5.72 -15.04 -1.28
N TYR A 42 5.64 -14.15 -0.28
CA TYR A 42 6.80 -13.41 0.22
C TYR A 42 7.39 -13.98 1.50
N GLU A 43 6.93 -15.15 1.95
CA GLU A 43 7.37 -15.83 3.18
C GLU A 43 7.52 -14.84 4.35
N LEU A 44 6.43 -14.09 4.63
CA LEU A 44 6.47 -13.05 5.66
C LEU A 44 6.41 -13.65 7.06
N ASP A 45 7.38 -13.30 7.91
CA ASP A 45 7.46 -13.69 9.33
C ASP A 45 6.45 -12.93 10.22
N MET A 46 5.19 -12.83 9.79
CA MET A 46 4.15 -12.16 10.57
C MET A 46 2.76 -12.70 10.26
N PRO A 47 1.80 -12.58 11.20
CA PRO A 47 0.45 -13.06 10.96
C PRO A 47 -0.24 -12.23 9.87
N VAL A 48 -1.12 -12.89 9.09
CA VAL A 48 -1.92 -12.26 8.02
C VAL A 48 -2.73 -11.06 8.51
N SER A 49 -3.11 -11.04 9.79
CA SER A 49 -3.76 -9.89 10.44
C SER A 49 -2.92 -8.61 10.39
N ASN A 50 -1.60 -8.73 10.54
CA ASN A 50 -0.69 -7.58 10.50
C ASN A 50 -0.62 -7.00 9.10
N VAL A 51 -0.55 -7.87 8.08
CA VAL A 51 -0.59 -7.46 6.67
C VAL A 51 -1.92 -6.76 6.33
N LYS A 52 -3.05 -7.32 6.75
CA LYS A 52 -4.38 -6.67 6.57
C LYS A 52 -4.46 -5.31 7.28
N THR A 53 -3.89 -5.21 8.47
CA THR A 53 -3.83 -3.96 9.23
C THR A 53 -2.97 -2.93 8.50
N LYS A 54 -1.83 -3.34 7.96
CA LYS A 54 -0.94 -2.48 7.18
C LYS A 54 -1.59 -1.99 5.89
N ILE A 55 -2.28 -2.87 5.15
CA ILE A 55 -3.11 -2.50 4.00
C ILE A 55 -4.11 -1.42 4.41
N ARG A 56 -4.86 -1.65 5.50
CA ARG A 56 -5.83 -0.65 5.98
C ARG A 56 -5.17 0.68 6.33
N GLN A 57 -4.01 0.65 6.99
CA GLN A 57 -3.25 1.85 7.35
C GLN A 57 -2.88 2.69 6.11
N GLU A 58 -2.43 2.04 5.03
CA GLU A 58 -2.07 2.77 3.79
C GLU A 58 -3.28 3.38 3.08
N PHE A 59 -4.44 2.71 3.11
CA PHE A 59 -5.67 3.29 2.58
C PHE A 59 -6.18 4.46 3.45
N GLU A 60 -6.11 4.34 4.78
CA GLU A 60 -6.53 5.41 5.70
C GLU A 60 -5.58 6.62 5.64
N ARG A 61 -4.28 6.42 5.36
CA ARG A 61 -3.30 7.50 5.15
C ARG A 61 -3.76 8.52 4.09
N GLN A 62 -4.55 8.09 3.12
CA GLN A 62 -5.01 8.90 2.00
C GLN A 62 -6.49 9.28 2.10
N ARG A 63 -7.16 8.98 3.22
CA ARG A 63 -8.62 9.13 3.38
C ARG A 63 -9.13 10.55 3.20
N PHE A 64 -8.36 11.54 3.62
CA PHE A 64 -8.77 12.95 3.65
C PHE A 64 -8.38 13.74 2.40
N VAL A 65 -7.94 13.06 1.34
CA VAL A 65 -7.62 13.71 0.06
C VAL A 65 -8.92 14.08 -0.66
N THR A 66 -9.17 15.39 -0.81
CA THR A 66 -10.38 15.93 -1.43
C THR A 66 -10.27 16.05 -2.94
N ASP A 67 -9.07 16.26 -3.48
CA ASP A 67 -8.88 16.43 -4.92
C ASP A 67 -9.08 15.11 -5.69
N LEU A 68 -10.02 15.13 -6.64
CA LEU A 68 -10.32 14.02 -7.51
C LEU A 68 -9.16 13.70 -8.48
N GLY A 69 -8.39 14.70 -8.90
CA GLY A 69 -7.20 14.51 -9.72
C GLY A 69 -6.18 13.61 -9.03
N VAL A 70 -5.78 14.02 -7.81
CA VAL A 70 -4.88 13.22 -6.95
C VAL A 70 -5.45 11.83 -6.68
N ASN A 71 -6.75 11.71 -6.34
CA ASN A 71 -7.36 10.41 -6.08
C ASN A 71 -7.30 9.44 -7.28
N ASN A 72 -7.41 9.94 -8.50
CA ASN A 72 -7.25 9.12 -9.71
C ASN A 72 -5.83 8.55 -9.82
N HIS A 73 -4.81 9.37 -9.53
CA HIS A 73 -3.43 8.93 -9.51
C HIS A 73 -3.17 7.91 -8.40
N LEU A 74 -3.72 8.13 -7.21
CA LEU A 74 -3.56 7.23 -6.06
C LEU A 74 -4.16 5.84 -6.33
N VAL A 75 -5.38 5.79 -6.87
CA VAL A 75 -6.01 4.51 -7.24
C VAL A 75 -5.21 3.78 -8.31
N MET A 76 -4.72 4.49 -9.33
CA MET A 76 -3.91 3.88 -10.37
C MET A 76 -2.60 3.32 -9.82
N LYS A 77 -1.90 4.09 -8.99
CA LYS A 77 -0.68 3.63 -8.31
C LYS A 77 -0.97 2.43 -7.41
N GLY A 78 -2.08 2.43 -6.68
CA GLY A 78 -2.49 1.29 -5.86
C GLY A 78 -2.80 0.04 -6.67
N GLN A 79 -3.34 0.18 -7.89
CA GLN A 79 -3.57 -0.95 -8.80
C GLN A 79 -2.26 -1.46 -9.43
N MET A 80 -1.31 -0.58 -9.74
CA MET A 80 0.05 -0.97 -10.17
C MET A 80 0.78 -1.74 -9.06
N GLU A 81 0.77 -1.22 -7.84
CA GLU A 81 1.34 -1.89 -6.67
C GLU A 81 0.71 -3.28 -6.43
N PHE A 82 -0.62 -3.40 -6.62
CA PHE A 82 -1.32 -4.67 -6.50
C PHE A 82 -0.82 -5.68 -7.52
N GLN A 83 -0.66 -5.23 -8.77
CA GLN A 83 -0.18 -6.05 -9.87
C GLN A 83 1.26 -6.51 -9.64
N GLU A 84 2.14 -5.61 -9.19
CA GLU A 84 3.52 -5.93 -8.84
C GLU A 84 3.60 -6.95 -7.68
N LEU A 85 2.69 -6.86 -6.71
CA LEU A 85 2.63 -7.76 -5.56
C LEU A 85 2.12 -9.15 -5.93
N ILE A 86 0.97 -9.24 -6.62
CA ILE A 86 0.30 -10.51 -6.91
C ILE A 86 1.05 -11.31 -7.97
N ASN A 87 1.64 -10.65 -8.96
CA ASN A 87 2.42 -11.32 -10.00
C ASN A 87 3.85 -11.65 -9.57
N PHE A 88 4.19 -11.42 -8.28
CA PHE A 88 5.51 -11.66 -7.72
C PHE A 88 6.64 -10.94 -8.48
N TRP A 89 6.40 -9.69 -8.87
CA TRP A 89 7.43 -8.83 -9.48
C TRP A 89 8.27 -8.13 -8.42
N LYS A 90 7.72 -7.94 -7.21
CA LYS A 90 8.49 -7.47 -6.06
C LYS A 90 9.30 -8.62 -5.44
N GLN A 91 10.27 -8.24 -4.63
CA GLN A 91 10.94 -9.15 -3.70
C GLN A 91 10.53 -8.82 -2.27
N GLN A 92 10.72 -9.78 -1.35
CA GLN A 92 10.39 -9.66 0.06
C GLN A 92 10.91 -8.35 0.69
N CYS A 93 12.14 -7.92 0.37
CA CYS A 93 12.71 -6.66 0.86
C CYS A 93 11.86 -5.42 0.55
N HIS A 94 11.23 -5.38 -0.64
CA HIS A 94 10.34 -4.28 -1.03
C HIS A 94 9.04 -4.28 -0.25
N VAL A 95 8.50 -5.49 0.04
CA VAL A 95 7.29 -5.65 0.85
C VAL A 95 7.56 -5.29 2.31
N MET A 96 8.69 -5.73 2.85
CA MET A 96 9.09 -5.47 4.23
C MET A 96 9.29 -3.98 4.52
N ARG A 97 9.62 -3.17 3.50
CA ARG A 97 9.70 -1.70 3.62
C ARG A 97 8.41 -1.06 4.13
N TYR A 98 7.25 -1.65 3.86
CA TYR A 98 5.98 -1.18 4.40
C TYR A 98 5.89 -1.33 5.94
N PHE A 99 6.70 -2.22 6.52
CA PHE A 99 6.71 -2.59 7.93
C PHE A 99 7.92 -2.03 8.71
N ASP A 100 8.79 -1.22 8.10
CA ASP A 100 10.00 -0.67 8.76
C ASP A 100 9.72 0.07 10.08
N ASN A 101 8.58 0.75 10.18
CA ASN A 101 8.16 1.44 11.41
C ASN A 101 7.80 0.47 12.56
N GLN A 102 7.51 -0.80 12.28
CA GLN A 102 7.22 -1.81 13.30
C GLN A 102 8.46 -2.59 13.74
N ASN A 103 9.44 -2.74 12.83
CA ASN A 103 10.67 -3.51 13.10
C ASN A 103 11.80 -2.67 13.71
N SER A 104 11.61 -1.38 13.96
CA SER A 104 12.64 -0.54 14.56
C SER A 104 12.67 -0.76 16.08
N TYR A 105 13.49 -1.71 16.56
CA TYR A 105 13.72 -1.97 17.99
C TYR A 105 14.39 -0.80 18.73
N ASN A 106 14.77 0.25 18.00
CA ASN A 106 15.35 1.49 18.47
C ASN A 106 14.63 2.69 17.83
N VAL A 107 13.29 2.74 17.88
CA VAL A 107 12.58 3.98 17.51
C VAL A 107 13.02 5.06 18.49
N VAL A 108 13.91 5.89 18.00
CA VAL A 108 14.18 7.18 18.63
C VAL A 108 12.92 7.96 18.47
N ASP A 109 12.29 8.26 19.60
CA ASP A 109 11.13 9.12 19.63
C ASP A 109 11.53 10.41 18.93
N LYS A 110 11.07 10.59 17.69
CA LYS A 110 11.41 11.77 16.87
C LYS A 110 10.84 13.04 17.49
N ASN A 111 9.94 12.91 18.47
CA ASN A 111 9.40 14.01 19.24
C ASN A 111 10.28 14.36 20.45
N ASP A 112 11.33 13.58 20.73
CA ASP A 112 12.28 13.86 21.78
C ASP A 112 13.32 14.87 21.30
N PHE A 113 13.05 16.14 21.63
CA PHE A 113 13.93 17.26 21.32
C PHE A 113 15.38 16.99 21.74
N VAL A 114 15.62 16.39 22.92
CA VAL A 114 16.97 16.16 23.43
C VAL A 114 17.73 15.16 22.54
N LYS A 115 17.08 14.07 22.13
CA LYS A 115 17.70 13.09 21.23
C LYS A 115 17.98 13.67 19.85
N ASN A 116 17.10 14.51 19.32
CA ASN A 116 17.31 15.17 18.03
C ASN A 116 18.45 16.20 18.11
N PHE A 117 18.48 17.00 19.19
CA PHE A 117 19.55 17.95 19.46
C PHE A 117 20.93 17.27 19.56
N LEU A 118 21.03 16.17 20.33
CA LEU A 118 22.28 15.40 20.47
C LEU A 118 22.75 14.74 19.16
N ARG A 119 21.84 14.54 18.19
CA ARG A 119 22.13 14.01 16.86
C ARG A 119 22.40 15.09 15.82
N SER A 120 22.29 16.37 16.21
CA SER A 120 22.37 17.52 15.29
C SER A 120 21.44 17.38 14.08
N ASN A 121 20.22 16.88 14.31
CA ASN A 121 19.14 16.77 13.32
C ASN A 121 18.17 17.95 13.44
#